data_AF-A0AAP3BBM3-F1
#
_entry.id   AF-A0AAP3BBM3-F1
#
_cell.length_a   1.000
_cell.length_b   1.000
_cell.length_c   1.000
_cell.angle_alpha   90.00
_cell.angle_beta   90.00
_cell.angle_gamma   90.00
#
_symmetry.space_group_name_H-M   'P 1'
#
loop_
_entity.id
_entity.type
_entity.pdbx_description
1 polymer ?
#
loop_
_entity_poly.entity_id
_entity_poly.type
_entity_poly.pdbx_seq_one_letter_code
_entity_poly.pdbx_strand_id
1 'polypeptide(L)'
;MLDIAEHRRVLILENLAQLDKRIDKIQEECIILYLNSFIGGKAEQISAYQFSNITHIKCDTVLRVLKRSVSLQPLQQRRWCCCILYNWDRIVDELIKRHTAEGKKFDKSQFEKNFNEAFSQWITFARDLKQLNNLEAHIAKYQKLFVPKNK
;
A
#
# COMPACT_ATOMS: atom_id res chain seq x y z
N MET A 1 41.86 12.37 -22.09
CA MET A 1 41.32 11.43 -23.08
C MET A 1 39.97 10.97 -22.55
N LEU A 2 38.89 11.10 -23.33
CA LEU A 2 37.55 10.70 -22.89
C LEU A 2 37.46 9.18 -22.82
N ASP A 3 37.11 8.62 -21.66
CA ASP A 3 36.82 7.19 -21.53
C ASP A 3 35.37 6.93 -21.96
N ILE A 4 35.21 6.45 -23.20
CA ILE A 4 33.91 6.15 -23.80
C ILE A 4 33.20 5.02 -23.05
N ALA A 5 33.93 4.05 -22.50
CA ALA A 5 33.34 2.93 -21.77
C ALA A 5 32.74 3.39 -20.44
N GLU A 6 33.46 4.24 -19.70
CA GLU A 6 32.96 4.81 -18.46
C GLU A 6 31.75 5.72 -18.69
N HIS A 7 31.82 6.61 -19.69
CA HIS A 7 30.69 7.47 -20.05
C HIS A 7 29.43 6.65 -20.41
N ARG A 8 29.59 5.56 -21.19
CA ARG A 8 28.48 4.65 -21.51
C ARG A 8 27.88 3.99 -20.27
N ARG A 9 28.69 3.56 -19.30
CA ARG A 9 28.19 2.94 -18.05
C ARG A 9 27.34 3.91 -17.26
N VAL A 10 27.77 5.16 -17.12
CA VAL A 10 27.02 6.21 -16.42
C VAL A 10 25.64 6.40 -17.07
N LEU A 11 25.58 6.56 -18.39
CA LEU A 11 24.32 6.73 -19.12
C LEU A 11 23.36 5.52 -18.95
N ILE A 12 23.89 4.29 -18.91
CA ILE A 12 23.08 3.09 -18.65
C ILE A 12 22.48 3.14 -17.24
N LEU A 13 23.27 3.50 -16.23
CA LEU A 13 22.80 3.61 -14.85
C LEU A 13 21.74 4.71 -14.69
N GLU A 14 21.92 5.85 -15.36
CA GLU A 14 20.93 6.93 -15.38
C GLU A 14 19.61 6.47 -16.00
N ASN A 15 19.66 5.76 -17.13
CA ASN A 15 18.47 5.21 -17.78
C ASN A 15 17.74 4.20 -16.89
N LEU A 16 18.48 3.30 -16.22
CA LEU A 16 17.90 2.34 -15.27
C LEU A 16 17.21 3.07 -14.10
N ALA A 17 17.86 4.06 -13.51
CA ALA A 17 17.28 4.84 -12.42
C ALA A 17 16.01 5.62 -12.84
N GLN A 18 15.94 6.08 -14.09
CA GLN A 18 14.72 6.70 -14.64
C GLN A 18 13.59 5.69 -14.81
N LEU A 19 13.90 4.47 -15.28
CA LEU A 19 12.91 3.39 -15.40
C LEU A 19 12.36 3.00 -14.04
N ASP A 20 13.22 2.80 -13.03
CA ASP A 20 12.81 2.45 -11.68
C ASP A 20 11.87 3.50 -11.09
N LYS A 21 12.21 4.80 -11.20
CA LYS A 21 11.35 5.89 -10.76
C LYS A 21 9.98 5.90 -11.45
N ARG A 22 9.91 5.53 -12.74
CA ARG A 22 8.64 5.45 -13.47
C ARG A 22 7.81 4.25 -13.00
N ILE A 23 8.45 3.11 -12.76
CA ILE A 23 7.79 1.91 -12.23
C ILE A 23 7.21 2.20 -10.84
N ASP A 24 8.00 2.79 -9.94
CA ASP A 24 7.57 3.15 -8.59
C ASP A 24 6.36 4.09 -8.62
N LYS A 25 6.37 5.08 -9.54
CA LYS A 25 5.24 5.99 -9.73
C LYS A 25 3.99 5.26 -10.21
N ILE A 26 4.11 4.37 -11.19
CA ILE A 26 2.97 3.59 -11.70
C ILE A 26 2.37 2.71 -10.58
N GLN A 27 3.23 2.07 -9.78
CA GLN A 27 2.81 1.26 -8.64
C GLN A 27 2.09 2.09 -7.58
N GLU A 28 2.65 3.25 -7.24
CA GLU A 28 2.02 4.19 -6.31
C GLU A 28 0.62 4.62 -6.79
N GLU A 29 0.47 4.94 -8.08
CA GLU A 29 -0.82 5.29 -8.68
C GLU A 29 -1.85 4.16 -8.55
N CYS A 30 -1.47 2.93 -8.87
CA CYS A 30 -2.35 1.76 -8.74
C CYS A 30 -2.78 1.53 -7.28
N ILE A 31 -1.84 1.68 -6.33
CA ILE A 31 -2.13 1.55 -4.90
C ILE A 31 -3.10 2.63 -4.44
N ILE A 32 -2.87 3.90 -4.80
CA ILE A 32 -3.75 5.01 -4.43
C ILE A 32 -5.14 4.83 -5.02
N LEU A 33 -5.25 4.35 -6.27
CA LEU A 33 -6.53 4.03 -6.90
C LEU A 33 -7.28 2.93 -6.12
N TYR A 34 -6.59 1.84 -5.79
CA TYR A 34 -7.17 0.77 -4.97
C TYR A 34 -7.63 1.29 -3.60
N LEU A 35 -6.81 2.07 -2.89
CA LEU A 35 -7.16 2.61 -1.58
C LEU A 35 -8.37 3.55 -1.64
N ASN A 36 -8.44 4.44 -2.64
CA ASN A 36 -9.58 5.33 -2.86
C ASN A 36 -10.87 4.58 -3.23
N SER A 37 -10.78 3.31 -3.67
CA SER A 37 -11.97 2.52 -3.98
C SER A 37 -12.78 2.16 -2.73
N PHE A 38 -12.13 1.95 -1.58
CA PHE A 38 -12.77 1.46 -0.37
C PHE A 38 -12.59 2.37 0.86
N ILE A 39 -11.67 3.34 0.80
CA ILE A 39 -11.44 4.33 1.86
C ILE A 39 -11.91 5.70 1.39
N GLY A 40 -12.82 6.33 2.13
CA GLY A 40 -13.30 7.67 1.79
C GLY A 40 -14.52 8.10 2.59
N GLY A 41 -15.27 9.03 2.00
CA GLY A 41 -16.46 9.63 2.61
C GLY A 41 -17.79 9.08 2.07
N LYS A 42 -17.75 8.18 1.08
CA LYS A 42 -18.97 7.55 0.55
C LYS A 42 -19.53 6.55 1.55
N ALA A 43 -20.84 6.32 1.52
CA ALA A 43 -21.50 5.47 2.49
C ALA A 43 -21.01 4.01 2.44
N GLU A 44 -20.72 3.49 1.25
CA GLU A 44 -20.19 2.13 1.05
C GLU A 44 -18.71 1.96 1.42
N GLN A 45 -18.00 3.07 1.71
CA GLN A 45 -16.57 3.08 2.00
C GLN A 45 -16.31 3.15 3.51
N ILE A 46 -15.19 2.60 3.96
CA ILE A 46 -14.72 2.84 5.33
C ILE A 46 -14.08 4.23 5.42
N SER A 47 -14.24 4.90 6.56
CA SER A 47 -13.54 6.16 6.77
C SER A 47 -12.03 5.94 6.95
N ALA A 48 -11.22 6.96 6.64
CA ALA A 48 -9.78 6.93 6.92
C ALA A 48 -9.46 6.65 8.39
N TYR A 49 -10.32 7.12 9.32
CA TYR A 49 -10.20 6.86 10.74
C TYR A 49 -10.42 5.38 11.08
N GLN A 50 -11.47 4.75 10.53
CA GLN A 50 -11.70 3.32 10.73
C GLN A 50 -10.56 2.48 10.14
N PHE A 51 -10.11 2.80 8.92
CA PHE A 51 -8.96 2.13 8.33
C PHE A 51 -7.69 2.26 9.20
N SER A 52 -7.45 3.47 9.75
CA SER A 52 -6.35 3.73 10.69
C SER A 52 -6.47 2.87 11.95
N ASN A 53 -7.68 2.73 12.51
CA ASN A 53 -7.90 1.92 13.70
C ASN A 53 -7.70 0.42 13.44
N ILE A 54 -8.12 -0.07 12.28
CA ILE A 54 -7.95 -1.48 11.89
C ILE A 54 -6.47 -1.80 11.62
N THR A 55 -5.75 -0.93 10.91
CA THR A 55 -4.40 -1.22 10.41
C THR A 55 -3.27 -0.67 11.28
N HIS A 56 -3.59 0.20 12.24
CA HIS A 56 -2.63 1.00 13.02
C HIS A 56 -1.70 1.87 12.16
N ILE A 57 -2.12 2.20 10.93
CA ILE A 57 -1.47 3.24 10.11
C ILE A 57 -2.09 4.57 10.52
N LYS A 58 -1.27 5.55 10.89
CA LYS A 58 -1.74 6.87 11.36
C LYS A 58 -2.74 7.49 10.38
N CYS A 59 -3.91 7.89 10.89
CA CYS A 59 -4.98 8.53 10.11
C CYS A 59 -4.48 9.72 9.26
N ASP A 60 -3.63 10.60 9.82
CA ASP A 60 -3.03 11.71 9.05
C ASP A 60 -2.22 11.21 7.85
N THR A 61 -1.43 10.15 8.01
CA THR A 61 -0.68 9.54 6.90
C THR A 61 -1.62 8.97 5.84
N VAL A 62 -2.71 8.32 6.26
CA VAL A 62 -3.74 7.81 5.34
C VAL A 62 -4.32 8.96 4.51
N LEU A 63 -4.80 10.02 5.17
CA LEU A 63 -5.40 11.17 4.51
C LEU A 63 -4.42 11.88 3.56
N ARG A 64 -3.16 12.05 3.96
CA ARG A 64 -2.14 12.70 3.13
C ARG A 64 -1.79 11.89 1.88
N VAL A 65 -1.69 10.57 1.99
CA VAL A 65 -1.48 9.67 0.83
C VAL A 65 -2.68 9.71 -0.11
N LEU A 66 -3.91 9.58 0.40
CA LEU A 66 -5.12 9.62 -0.44
C LEU A 66 -5.28 10.97 -1.17
N LYS A 67 -4.89 12.07 -0.53
CA LYS A 67 -4.86 13.42 -1.11
C LYS A 67 -3.64 13.71 -1.99
N ARG A 68 -2.73 12.75 -2.15
CA ARG A 68 -1.46 12.90 -2.89
C ARG A 68 -0.57 14.04 -2.38
N SER A 69 -0.69 14.40 -1.10
CA SER A 69 0.15 15.43 -0.48
C SER A 69 1.48 14.87 0.03
N VAL A 70 1.61 13.54 0.07
CA VAL A 70 2.86 12.81 0.28
C VAL A 70 2.90 11.64 -0.68
N SER A 71 4.10 11.31 -1.14
CA SER A 71 4.31 10.08 -1.90
C SER A 71 4.36 8.87 -0.96
N LEU A 72 3.67 7.80 -1.33
CA LEU A 72 3.74 6.50 -0.73
C LEU A 72 4.98 5.76 -1.27
N GLN A 73 6.10 5.98 -0.59
CA GLN A 73 7.41 5.43 -0.98
C GLN A 73 7.41 3.89 -0.96
N PRO A 74 8.29 3.20 -1.72
CA PRO A 74 8.28 1.73 -1.85
C PRO A 74 8.26 0.98 -0.51
N LEU A 75 9.03 1.45 0.49
CA LEU A 75 9.04 0.87 1.83
C LEU A 75 7.68 0.98 2.55
N GLN A 76 6.97 2.09 2.34
CA GLN A 76 5.63 2.30 2.87
C GLN A 76 4.61 1.44 2.11
N GLN A 77 4.72 1.32 0.79
CA GLN A 77 3.87 0.44 -0.02
C GLN A 77 3.94 -1.01 0.50
N ARG A 78 5.15 -1.52 0.71
CA ARG A 78 5.37 -2.85 1.31
C ARG A 78 4.71 -2.99 2.68
N ARG A 79 4.90 -2.00 3.56
CA ARG A 79 4.29 -1.99 4.90
C ARG A 79 2.76 -2.01 4.79
N TRP A 80 2.17 -1.18 3.94
CA TRP A 80 0.73 -1.08 3.77
C TRP A 80 0.14 -2.38 3.22
N CYS A 81 0.80 -3.00 2.24
CA CYS A 81 0.45 -4.33 1.75
C CYS A 81 0.36 -5.35 2.90
N CYS A 82 1.39 -5.41 3.75
CA CYS A 82 1.42 -6.31 4.91
C CYS A 82 0.29 -6.00 5.90
N CYS A 83 0.07 -4.73 6.24
CA CYS A 83 -0.97 -4.33 7.19
C CYS A 83 -2.38 -4.63 6.70
N ILE A 84 -2.65 -4.43 5.41
CA ILE A 84 -3.94 -4.74 4.76
C ILE A 84 -4.14 -6.26 4.75
N LEU A 85 -3.13 -7.04 4.31
CA LEU A 85 -3.24 -8.49 4.26
C LEU A 85 -3.41 -9.14 5.64
N TYR A 86 -2.76 -8.58 6.66
CA TYR A 86 -2.90 -9.03 8.05
C TYR A 86 -4.31 -8.77 8.57
N ASN A 87 -4.89 -7.61 8.27
CA ASN A 87 -6.22 -7.22 8.70
C ASN A 87 -7.32 -7.50 7.67
N TRP A 88 -7.07 -8.39 6.71
CA TRP A 88 -7.92 -8.60 5.54
C TRP A 88 -9.37 -8.85 5.91
N ASP A 89 -9.62 -9.82 6.80
CA ASP A 89 -10.97 -10.22 7.18
C ASP A 89 -11.73 -9.08 7.87
N ARG A 90 -11.07 -8.33 8.76
CA ARG A 90 -11.67 -7.17 9.42
C ARG A 90 -12.06 -6.06 8.44
N ILE A 91 -11.21 -5.80 7.44
CA ILE A 91 -11.49 -4.81 6.39
C ILE A 91 -12.68 -5.27 5.55
N VAL A 92 -12.67 -6.54 5.12
CA VAL A 92 -13.74 -7.12 4.30
C VAL A 92 -15.07 -7.13 5.05
N ASP A 93 -15.09 -7.51 6.33
CA ASP A 93 -16.31 -7.54 7.14
C ASP A 93 -16.92 -6.14 7.28
N GLU A 94 -16.11 -5.11 7.49
CA GLU A 94 -16.59 -3.73 7.57
C GLU A 94 -17.14 -3.24 6.22
N LEU A 95 -16.47 -3.59 5.11
CA LEU A 95 -16.95 -3.25 3.77
C LEU A 95 -18.26 -3.97 3.44
N ILE A 96 -18.41 -5.24 3.81
CA ILE A 96 -19.67 -5.99 3.67
C ILE A 96 -20.80 -5.28 4.42
N LYS A 97 -20.59 -4.94 5.70
CA LYS A 97 -21.59 -4.23 6.52
C LYS A 97 -22.05 -2.94 5.86
N ARG A 98 -21.10 -2.13 5.37
CA ARG A 98 -21.40 -0.86 4.71
C ARG A 98 -22.13 -1.03 3.39
N HIS A 99 -21.70 -1.96 2.54
CA HIS A 99 -22.42 -2.25 1.30
C HIS A 99 -23.84 -2.75 1.57
N THR A 100 -24.03 -3.63 2.55
CA THR A 100 -25.36 -4.12 2.95
C THR A 100 -26.26 -3.00 3.48
N ALA A 101 -25.73 -2.06 4.26
CA ALA A 101 -26.48 -0.89 4.72
C ALA A 101 -26.99 -0.02 3.55
N GLU A 102 -26.22 0.03 2.45
CA GLU A 102 -26.59 0.72 1.21
C GLU A 102 -27.44 -0.14 0.25
N GLY A 103 -27.88 -1.34 0.67
CA GLY A 103 -28.63 -2.26 -0.18
C GLY A 103 -27.82 -2.87 -1.33
N LYS A 104 -26.49 -2.84 -1.24
CA LYS A 104 -25.54 -3.35 -2.24
C LYS A 104 -24.88 -4.64 -1.78
N LYS A 105 -24.41 -5.44 -2.75
CA LYS A 105 -23.54 -6.60 -2.49
C LYS A 105 -22.08 -6.18 -2.63
N PHE A 106 -21.24 -6.57 -1.66
CA PHE A 106 -19.80 -6.40 -1.76
C PHE A 106 -19.19 -7.51 -2.61
N ASP A 107 -18.46 -7.13 -3.67
CA ASP A 107 -17.73 -8.07 -4.53
C ASP A 107 -16.34 -8.35 -3.97
N LYS A 108 -16.25 -9.35 -3.09
CA LYS A 108 -14.99 -9.78 -2.46
C LYS A 108 -13.97 -10.26 -3.49
N SER A 109 -14.40 -10.93 -4.55
CA SER A 109 -13.52 -11.48 -5.58
C SER A 109 -12.85 -10.36 -6.39
N GLN A 110 -13.63 -9.36 -6.80
CA GLN A 110 -13.07 -8.18 -7.48
C GLN A 110 -12.16 -7.36 -6.55
N PHE A 111 -12.53 -7.23 -5.26
CA PHE A 111 -11.70 -6.56 -4.28
C PHE A 111 -10.33 -7.24 -4.08
N GLU A 112 -10.32 -8.58 -4.01
CA GLU A 112 -9.09 -9.37 -3.93
C GLU A 112 -8.24 -9.25 -5.19
N LYS A 113 -8.86 -9.32 -6.37
CA LYS A 113 -8.17 -9.12 -7.64
C LYS A 113 -7.48 -7.76 -7.70
N ASN A 114 -8.21 -6.69 -7.36
CA ASN A 114 -7.66 -5.33 -7.35
C ASN A 114 -6.52 -5.17 -6.34
N PHE A 115 -6.63 -5.82 -5.16
CA PHE A 115 -5.55 -5.82 -4.17
C PHE A 115 -4.28 -6.47 -4.72
N ASN A 116 -4.41 -7.64 -5.36
CA ASN A 116 -3.29 -8.37 -5.94
C ASN A 116 -2.61 -7.59 -7.07
N GLU A 117 -3.38 -6.91 -7.91
CA GLU A 117 -2.85 -6.09 -9.00
C GLU A 117 -2.15 -4.83 -8.46
N ALA A 118 -2.80 -4.11 -7.55
CA ALA A 118 -2.28 -2.87 -6.98
C ALA A 118 -0.98 -3.10 -6.19
N PHE A 119 -0.90 -4.19 -5.42
CA PHE A 119 0.28 -4.54 -4.63
C PHE A 119 1.13 -5.67 -5.25
N SER A 120 1.07 -5.85 -6.57
CA SER A 120 1.74 -6.95 -7.27
C SER A 120 3.23 -7.13 -6.94
N GLN A 121 3.96 -6.04 -6.68
CA GLN A 121 5.37 -6.07 -6.28
C GLN A 121 5.59 -6.64 -4.86
N TRP A 122 4.61 -6.52 -3.97
CA TRP A 122 4.75 -6.81 -2.54
C TRP A 122 3.89 -7.96 -2.05
N ILE A 123 2.87 -8.37 -2.81
CA ILE A 123 1.86 -9.31 -2.37
C ILE A 123 2.40 -10.72 -2.12
N THR A 124 3.31 -11.21 -2.97
CA THR A 124 3.97 -12.51 -2.78
C THR A 124 4.74 -12.52 -1.47
N PHE A 125 5.56 -11.48 -1.25
CA PHE A 125 6.30 -11.31 0.00
C PHE A 125 5.39 -11.29 1.23
N ALA A 126 4.27 -10.56 1.18
CA ALA A 126 3.34 -10.48 2.30
C ALA A 126 2.63 -11.82 2.57
N ARG A 127 2.28 -12.58 1.51
CA ARG A 127 1.69 -13.92 1.62
C ARG A 127 2.67 -14.93 2.22
N ASP A 128 3.92 -14.92 1.79
CA ASP A 128 4.96 -15.79 2.33
C ASP A 128 5.13 -15.54 3.83
N LEU A 129 5.19 -14.26 4.24
CA LEU A 129 5.22 -13.91 5.67
C LEU A 129 3.99 -14.42 6.44
N LYS A 130 2.79 -14.35 5.84
CA LYS A 130 1.56 -14.84 6.46
C LYS A 130 1.61 -16.35 6.65
N GLN A 131 2.03 -17.09 5.63
CA GLN A 131 2.17 -18.55 5.68
C GLN A 131 3.21 -19.00 6.70
N LEU A 132 4.28 -18.22 6.89
CA LEU A 132 5.31 -18.47 7.88
C LEU A 132 4.97 -17.96 9.30
N ASN A 133 3.73 -17.49 9.54
CA ASN A 133 3.30 -16.86 10.80
C ASN A 133 4.19 -15.69 11.27
N ASN A 134 4.88 -15.02 10.35
CA ASN A 134 5.84 -13.95 10.63
C ASN A 134 5.31 -12.55 10.25
N LEU A 135 4.12 -12.47 9.66
CA LEU A 135 3.55 -11.21 9.17
C LEU A 135 3.35 -10.18 10.30
N GLU A 136 2.84 -10.60 11.45
CA GLU A 136 2.62 -9.71 12.60
C GLU A 136 3.94 -9.14 13.15
N ALA A 137 4.92 -10.01 13.39
CA ALA A 137 6.24 -9.61 13.87
C ALA A 137 6.92 -8.63 12.88
N HIS A 138 6.75 -8.87 11.58
CA HIS A 138 7.24 -7.98 10.54
C HIS A 138 6.57 -6.60 10.61
N ILE A 139 5.25 -6.55 10.73
CA ILE A 139 4.48 -5.31 10.89
C ILE A 139 4.94 -4.54 12.12
N ALA A 140 5.11 -5.21 13.27
CA ALA A 140 5.56 -4.60 14.51
C ALA A 140 6.94 -3.93 14.36
N LYS A 141 7.88 -4.58 13.66
CA LYS A 141 9.19 -4.00 13.34
C LYS A 141 9.06 -2.71 12.53
N TYR A 142 8.21 -2.71 11.52
CA TYR A 142 7.97 -1.53 10.69
C TYR A 142 7.27 -0.40 11.44
N GLN A 143 6.26 -0.71 12.24
CA GLN A 143 5.53 0.30 13.01
C GLN A 143 6.48 1.08 13.92
N LYS A 144 7.44 0.42 14.57
CA LYS A 144 8.49 1.07 15.38
C LYS A 144 9.35 2.07 14.59
N LEU A 145 9.65 1.80 13.31
CA LEU A 145 10.44 2.69 12.46
C LEU A 145 9.72 3.99 12.09
N PHE A 146 8.39 4.00 12.13
CA PHE A 146 7.56 5.15 11.78
C PHE A 146 6.94 5.85 13.01
N VAL A 147 7.34 5.47 14.22
CA VAL A 147 7.10 6.26 15.44
C VAL A 147 8.06 7.45 15.42
N PRO A 148 7.60 8.69 15.66
CA PRO A 148 8.50 9.82 15.81
C PRO A 148 9.49 9.51 16.93
N LYS A 149 10.79 9.57 16.62
CA LYS A 149 11.78 9.63 17.70
C LYS A 149 11.63 11.02 18.30
N ASN A 150 11.14 11.10 19.55
CA ASN A 150 11.21 12.34 20.30
C ASN A 150 12.68 12.80 20.27
N LYS A 151 12.93 13.94 19.61
CA LYS A 151 14.18 14.68 19.75
C LYS A 151 13.99 15.67 20.89
#